data_AF-A0A7L8CVY4-F1
#
_entry.id   AF-A0A7L8CVY4-F1
#
_cell.length_a   1.000
_cell.length_b   1.000
_cell.length_c   1.000
_cell.angle_alpha   90.00
_cell.angle_beta   90.00
_cell.angle_gamma   90.00
#
_symmetry.space_group_name_H-M   'P 1'
#
loop_
_entity.id
_entity.type
_entity.pdbx_description
1 polymer ?
#
loop_
_entity_poly.entity_id
_entity_poly.type
_entity_poly.pdbx_seq_one_letter_code
_entity_poly.pdbx_strand_id
1 'polypeptide(L)'
;MNIRPARLVLPLICLSWLAACTNPASNSHDAVTDGLSHASEQIRGASDKVREELAHGNISLSSDDANAPDAAITPQGELLIDGHKVATDATQQALLMDYRTQLAGIAQAGANIGLQGADLAMKAMGEAVKGVFNGASEDDIKRAVEAQASGIEQEARKLCDRLPALLSAQQKLAAALPEFRPYASMEQSEIDDCHNNGFFDADRGQTRSEARDQMRNATRTGIRDGIRGSIQRVAQAAGIASAGTGDTVEINGVRFLLPPGGVSTEAANGVTRIEVSNGLRVKLVDGELWINGKRYPAPKAGGEIDLRTPDTVKVDGVVVSAT
;
A
#
# COMPACT_ATOMS: atom_id res chain seq x y z
N MET A 1 -24.72 40.92 -56.73
CA MET A 1 -26.06 41.47 -56.44
C MET A 1 -26.83 40.39 -55.70
N ASN A 2 -26.82 40.38 -54.36
CA ASN A 2 -27.86 40.95 -53.46
C ASN A 2 -29.27 40.40 -53.72
N ILE A 3 -30.14 39.93 -52.79
CA ILE A 3 -30.21 39.84 -51.31
C ILE A 3 -31.42 38.89 -50.98
N ARG A 4 -31.25 37.93 -50.03
CA ARG A 4 -32.12 37.41 -48.92
C ARG A 4 -33.66 37.15 -49.10
N PRO A 5 -34.40 36.53 -48.13
CA PRO A 5 -34.03 35.86 -46.85
C PRO A 5 -34.68 34.47 -46.63
N ALA A 6 -33.98 33.56 -45.95
CA ALA A 6 -34.58 32.38 -45.31
C ALA A 6 -35.13 32.75 -43.92
N ARG A 7 -36.41 32.47 -43.70
CA ARG A 7 -37.12 32.66 -42.43
C ARG A 7 -36.97 31.42 -41.53
N LEU A 8 -36.74 31.76 -40.27
CA LEU A 8 -36.69 30.95 -39.05
C LEU A 8 -38.04 30.25 -38.76
N VAL A 9 -38.04 28.93 -38.53
CA VAL A 9 -39.03 28.22 -37.69
C VAL A 9 -38.36 27.01 -37.02
N LEU A 10 -38.04 27.15 -35.72
CA LEU A 10 -38.08 26.11 -34.69
C LEU A 10 -39.46 26.30 -34.00
N PRO A 11 -40.15 25.32 -33.36
CA PRO A 11 -39.54 24.25 -32.58
C PRO A 11 -40.33 22.92 -32.40
N LEU A 12 -39.74 22.06 -31.54
CA LEU A 12 -40.40 21.15 -30.59
C LEU A 12 -40.54 19.66 -30.95
N ILE A 13 -40.24 18.85 -29.92
CA ILE A 13 -40.47 17.40 -29.70
C ILE A 13 -39.19 16.56 -29.90
N CYS A 14 -38.33 16.40 -28.89
CA CYS A 14 -38.49 15.68 -27.61
C CYS A 14 -38.12 14.18 -27.68
N LEU A 15 -37.20 13.83 -26.78
CA LEU A 15 -37.17 12.59 -25.99
C LEU A 15 -36.96 11.25 -26.70
N SER A 16 -35.74 10.97 -27.17
CA SER A 16 -35.35 9.56 -27.44
C SER A 16 -33.90 9.20 -27.11
N TRP A 17 -33.22 9.98 -26.26
CA TRP A 17 -31.91 9.60 -25.70
C TRP A 17 -31.91 9.64 -24.16
N LEU A 18 -33.00 9.18 -23.53
CA LEU A 18 -33.09 8.89 -22.10
C LEU A 18 -33.45 7.41 -21.85
N ALA A 19 -32.71 6.50 -22.48
CA ALA A 19 -32.80 5.07 -22.20
C ALA A 19 -31.41 4.48 -21.92
N ALA A 20 -30.70 5.06 -20.96
CA ALA A 20 -29.59 4.43 -20.25
C ALA A 20 -29.39 5.07 -18.85
N CYS A 21 -30.49 5.36 -18.16
CA CYS A 21 -30.49 5.56 -16.70
C CYS A 21 -31.57 4.67 -16.09
N THR A 22 -31.50 3.37 -16.36
CA THR A 22 -32.12 2.33 -15.55
C THR A 22 -31.00 1.61 -14.83
N ASN A 23 -30.66 2.13 -13.65
CA ASN A 23 -29.88 1.42 -12.65
C ASN A 23 -30.58 0.07 -12.40
N PRO A 24 -29.94 -1.10 -12.60
CA PRO A 24 -29.98 -2.04 -11.50
C PRO A 24 -29.31 -1.30 -10.33
N ALA A 25 -29.93 -1.30 -9.16
CA ALA A 25 -29.16 -1.08 -7.95
C ALA A 25 -28.07 -2.17 -7.94
N SER A 26 -26.91 -1.87 -8.52
CA SER A 26 -25.71 -2.65 -8.28
C SER A 26 -25.51 -2.49 -6.79
N ASN A 27 -25.81 -3.53 -6.04
CA ASN A 27 -25.73 -3.49 -4.59
C ASN A 27 -24.36 -2.92 -4.26
N SER A 28 -24.30 -1.88 -3.43
CA SER A 28 -23.04 -1.31 -2.96
C SER A 28 -22.13 -2.38 -2.33
N HIS A 29 -22.73 -3.50 -1.91
CA HIS A 29 -22.07 -4.74 -1.51
C HIS A 29 -21.20 -5.36 -2.63
N ASP A 30 -21.71 -5.45 -3.86
CA ASP A 30 -21.03 -6.12 -4.99
C ASP A 30 -19.79 -5.33 -5.42
N ALA A 31 -19.88 -4.00 -5.45
CA ALA A 31 -18.74 -3.12 -5.75
C ALA A 31 -17.66 -3.16 -4.67
N VAL A 32 -18.05 -3.29 -3.39
CA VAL A 32 -17.10 -3.45 -2.27
C VAL A 32 -16.45 -4.84 -2.32
N THR A 33 -17.21 -5.90 -2.58
CA THR A 33 -16.64 -7.26 -2.69
C THR A 33 -15.71 -7.42 -3.88
N ASP A 34 -16.00 -6.76 -5.00
CA ASP A 34 -15.16 -6.78 -6.20
C ASP A 34 -13.83 -6.03 -5.93
N GLY A 35 -13.90 -4.85 -5.32
CA GLY A 35 -12.71 -4.09 -4.89
C GLY A 35 -11.84 -4.86 -3.88
N LEU A 36 -12.44 -5.54 -2.91
CA LEU A 36 -11.71 -6.38 -1.94
C LEU A 36 -11.03 -7.59 -2.60
N SER A 37 -11.68 -8.16 -3.63
CA SER A 37 -11.17 -9.30 -4.38
C SER A 37 -9.98 -8.90 -5.26
N HIS A 38 -10.09 -7.78 -5.98
CA HIS A 38 -8.99 -7.23 -6.78
C HIS A 38 -7.78 -6.86 -5.92
N ALA A 39 -8.01 -6.24 -4.75
CA ALA A 39 -6.93 -5.94 -3.81
C ALA A 39 -6.24 -7.24 -3.31
N SER A 40 -7.00 -8.29 -3.02
CA SER A 40 -6.44 -9.58 -2.62
C SER A 40 -5.59 -10.23 -3.72
N GLU A 41 -5.98 -10.08 -4.99
CA GLU A 41 -5.21 -10.55 -6.14
C GLU A 41 -3.90 -9.78 -6.30
N GLN A 42 -3.93 -8.45 -6.16
CA GLN A 42 -2.72 -7.63 -6.21
C GLN A 42 -1.70 -8.00 -5.12
N ILE A 43 -2.17 -8.23 -3.89
CA ILE A 43 -1.29 -8.59 -2.76
C ILE A 43 -0.68 -9.98 -2.99
N ARG A 44 -1.44 -10.95 -3.52
CA ARG A 44 -0.91 -12.25 -3.94
C ARG A 44 0.14 -12.10 -5.04
N GLY A 45 -0.16 -11.32 -6.08
CA GLY A 45 0.79 -11.05 -7.16
C GLY A 45 2.08 -10.39 -6.68
N ALA A 46 1.99 -9.45 -5.73
CA ALA A 46 3.17 -8.83 -5.11
C ALA A 46 4.01 -9.86 -4.33
N SER A 47 3.36 -10.78 -3.62
CA SER A 47 4.06 -11.84 -2.87
C SER A 47 4.72 -12.88 -3.78
N ASP A 48 4.08 -13.21 -4.91
CA ASP A 48 4.66 -14.07 -5.94
C ASP A 48 5.86 -13.38 -6.60
N LYS A 49 5.77 -12.07 -6.84
CA LYS A 49 6.92 -11.28 -7.31
C LYS A 49 8.07 -11.30 -6.31
N VAL A 50 7.81 -11.19 -5.00
CA VAL A 50 8.88 -11.32 -3.98
C VAL A 50 9.57 -12.69 -4.09
N ARG A 51 8.82 -13.78 -4.30
CA ARG A 51 9.40 -15.12 -4.47
C ARG A 51 10.26 -15.22 -5.74
N GLU A 52 9.80 -14.62 -6.83
CA GLU A 52 10.52 -14.57 -8.10
C GLU A 52 11.83 -13.77 -7.98
N GLU A 53 11.77 -12.58 -7.37
CA GLU A 53 12.94 -11.72 -7.11
C GLU A 53 13.94 -12.41 -6.15
N LEU A 54 13.47 -13.14 -5.14
CA LEU A 54 14.35 -13.93 -4.27
C LEU A 54 15.00 -15.12 -4.99
N ALA A 55 14.35 -15.68 -6.00
CA ALA A 55 14.89 -16.78 -6.79
C ALA A 55 15.93 -16.32 -7.83
N HIS A 56 15.71 -15.15 -8.43
CA HIS A 56 16.47 -14.71 -9.61
C HIS A 56 17.25 -13.41 -9.42
N GLY A 57 16.91 -12.62 -8.40
CA GLY A 57 17.53 -11.33 -8.10
C GLY A 57 18.63 -11.41 -7.05
N ASN A 58 19.42 -10.34 -6.95
CA ASN A 58 20.41 -10.21 -5.89
C ASN A 58 19.70 -9.90 -4.56
N ILE A 59 20.17 -10.49 -3.46
CA ILE A 59 19.69 -10.13 -2.12
C ILE A 59 20.66 -9.07 -1.57
N SER A 60 20.17 -7.85 -1.41
CA SER A 60 20.93 -6.77 -0.78
C SER A 60 21.20 -7.06 0.69
N LEU A 61 22.38 -6.68 1.15
CA LEU A 61 22.83 -6.80 2.52
C LEU A 61 22.81 -5.43 3.19
N SER A 62 22.29 -5.36 4.40
CA SER A 62 22.37 -4.17 5.24
C SER A 62 23.62 -4.21 6.12
N SER A 63 24.14 -3.04 6.46
CA SER A 63 25.21 -2.84 7.44
C SER A 63 24.79 -1.77 8.43
N ASP A 64 25.23 -1.91 9.69
CA ASP A 64 25.07 -0.87 10.71
C ASP A 64 26.09 0.26 10.54
N ASP A 65 27.15 0.05 9.76
CA ASP A 65 28.07 1.11 9.38
C ASP A 65 27.48 1.88 8.20
N ALA A 66 27.08 3.12 8.45
CA ALA A 66 26.54 4.03 7.42
C ALA A 66 27.53 4.32 6.28
N ASN A 67 28.82 4.01 6.44
CA ASN A 67 29.85 4.15 5.41
C ASN A 67 30.17 2.83 4.70
N ALA A 68 29.55 1.71 5.10
CA ALA A 68 29.73 0.46 4.39
C ALA A 68 29.18 0.61 2.95
N PRO A 69 29.94 0.18 1.93
CA PRO A 69 29.45 0.19 0.56
C PRO A 69 28.25 -0.74 0.40
N ASP A 70 27.44 -0.52 -0.64
CA ASP A 70 26.32 -1.41 -0.95
C ASP A 70 26.85 -2.82 -1.21
N ALA A 71 26.25 -3.82 -0.56
CA ALA A 71 26.58 -5.21 -0.80
C ALA A 71 25.35 -6.03 -1.13
N ALA A 72 25.58 -7.10 -1.91
CA ALA A 72 24.53 -8.03 -2.27
C ALA A 72 25.10 -9.43 -2.51
N ILE A 73 24.25 -10.45 -2.34
CA ILE A 73 24.57 -11.83 -2.70
C ILE A 73 23.79 -12.18 -3.96
N THR A 74 24.47 -12.70 -4.99
CA THR A 74 23.83 -13.13 -6.24
C THR A 74 23.08 -14.46 -6.07
N PRO A 75 22.18 -14.84 -7.00
CA PRO A 75 21.56 -16.17 -7.01
C PRO A 75 22.57 -17.32 -7.06
N GLN A 76 23.78 -17.08 -7.56
CA GLN A 76 24.86 -18.06 -7.68
C GLN A 76 25.78 -18.10 -6.44
N GLY A 77 25.47 -17.30 -5.42
CA GLY A 77 26.22 -17.27 -4.17
C GLY A 77 27.51 -16.49 -4.24
N GLU A 78 27.56 -15.48 -5.10
CA GLU A 78 28.69 -14.57 -5.19
C GLU A 78 28.40 -13.33 -4.34
N LEU A 79 29.40 -12.89 -3.57
CA LEU A 79 29.31 -11.63 -2.83
C LEU A 79 29.72 -10.50 -3.76
N LEU A 80 28.85 -9.50 -3.89
CA LEU A 80 29.10 -8.23 -4.55
C LEU A 80 29.26 -7.15 -3.49
N ILE A 81 30.31 -6.34 -3.58
CA ILE A 81 30.52 -5.14 -2.77
C ILE A 81 30.78 -3.99 -3.72
N ASP A 82 30.00 -2.90 -3.61
CA ASP A 82 30.00 -1.78 -4.56
C ASP A 82 29.83 -2.27 -6.02
N GLY A 83 28.98 -3.30 -6.21
CA GLY A 83 28.78 -3.97 -7.50
C GLY A 83 29.94 -4.86 -7.98
N HIS A 84 31.05 -4.93 -7.26
CA HIS A 84 32.22 -5.74 -7.62
C HIS A 84 32.20 -7.10 -6.94
N LYS A 85 32.45 -8.16 -7.72
CA LYS A 85 32.55 -9.53 -7.19
C LYS A 85 33.78 -9.69 -6.28
N VAL A 86 33.55 -10.12 -5.05
CA VAL A 86 34.60 -10.55 -4.11
C VAL A 86 35.09 -11.93 -4.52
N ALA A 87 36.41 -12.13 -4.54
CA ALA A 87 37.00 -13.42 -4.84
C ALA A 87 36.74 -14.39 -3.68
N THR A 88 36.10 -15.52 -3.98
CA THR A 88 35.76 -16.55 -3.00
C THR A 88 36.23 -17.93 -3.47
N ASP A 89 36.59 -18.79 -2.53
CA ASP A 89 36.79 -20.22 -2.79
C ASP A 89 35.47 -21.01 -2.71
N ALA A 90 35.52 -22.30 -2.99
CA ALA A 90 34.34 -23.17 -2.99
C ALA A 90 33.66 -23.28 -1.61
N THR A 91 34.44 -23.20 -0.52
CA THR A 91 33.92 -23.24 0.86
C THR A 91 33.19 -21.94 1.18
N GLN A 92 33.80 -20.80 0.86
CA GLN A 92 33.21 -19.47 1.05
C GLN A 92 31.94 -19.29 0.20
N GLN A 93 31.95 -19.77 -1.05
CA GLN A 93 30.76 -19.75 -1.91
C GLN A 93 29.62 -20.61 -1.35
N ALA A 94 29.94 -21.78 -0.79
CA ALA A 94 28.94 -22.61 -0.12
C ALA A 94 28.33 -21.92 1.11
N LEU A 95 29.14 -21.19 1.89
CA LEU A 95 28.66 -20.40 3.03
C LEU A 95 27.78 -19.22 2.60
N LEU A 96 28.13 -18.54 1.51
CA LEU A 96 27.28 -17.50 0.91
C LEU A 96 25.93 -18.05 0.46
N MET A 97 25.92 -19.25 -0.13
CA MET A 97 24.67 -19.92 -0.54
C MET A 97 23.82 -20.36 0.64
N ASP A 98 24.42 -20.89 1.70
CA ASP A 98 23.71 -21.24 2.93
C ASP A 98 23.07 -19.99 3.56
N TYR A 99 23.85 -18.92 3.75
CA TYR A 99 23.34 -17.66 4.30
C TYR A 99 22.22 -17.05 3.43
N ARG A 100 22.39 -17.04 2.10
CA ARG A 100 21.34 -16.60 1.17
C ARG A 100 20.06 -17.43 1.31
N THR A 101 20.19 -18.74 1.46
CA THR A 101 19.04 -19.65 1.61
C THR A 101 18.25 -19.33 2.89
N GLN A 102 18.94 -19.04 3.99
CA GLN A 102 18.30 -18.63 5.24
C GLN A 102 17.57 -17.28 5.07
N LEU A 103 18.21 -16.27 4.45
CA LEU A 103 17.60 -14.96 4.17
C LEU A 103 16.34 -15.09 3.30
N ALA A 104 16.42 -15.85 2.21
CA ALA A 104 15.28 -16.08 1.32
C ALA A 104 14.13 -16.79 2.06
N GLY A 105 14.45 -17.76 2.92
CA GLY A 105 13.47 -18.47 3.73
C GLY A 105 12.75 -17.55 4.73
N ILE A 106 13.44 -16.58 5.31
CA ILE A 106 12.85 -15.57 6.21
C ILE A 106 11.99 -14.59 5.42
N ALA A 107 12.50 -14.07 4.31
CA ALA A 107 11.74 -13.15 3.45
C ALA A 107 10.45 -13.78 2.91
N GLN A 108 10.50 -15.05 2.50
CA GLN A 108 9.31 -15.78 2.04
C GLN A 108 8.29 -16.02 3.17
N ALA A 109 8.76 -16.35 4.38
CA ALA A 109 7.90 -16.48 5.54
C ALA A 109 7.26 -15.13 5.93
N GLY A 110 8.03 -14.04 5.90
CA GLY A 110 7.54 -12.67 6.11
C GLY A 110 6.46 -12.27 5.10
N ALA A 111 6.67 -12.55 3.81
CA ALA A 111 5.67 -12.31 2.77
C ALA A 111 4.37 -13.10 3.01
N ASN A 112 4.48 -14.36 3.43
CA ASN A 112 3.32 -15.20 3.77
C ASN A 112 2.54 -14.67 4.98
N ILE A 113 3.24 -14.19 6.01
CA ILE A 113 2.62 -13.55 7.18
C ILE A 113 1.92 -12.26 6.77
N GLY A 114 2.58 -11.44 5.93
CA GLY A 114 2.00 -10.21 5.38
C GLY A 114 0.71 -10.46 4.59
N LEU A 115 0.68 -11.50 3.76
CA LEU A 115 -0.53 -11.94 3.05
C LEU A 115 -1.68 -12.29 4.00
N GLN A 116 -1.38 -13.04 5.08
CA GLN A 116 -2.40 -13.42 6.05
C GLN A 116 -2.89 -12.20 6.86
N GLY A 117 -2.00 -11.27 7.20
CA GLY A 117 -2.35 -10.01 7.85
C GLY A 117 -3.25 -9.14 6.99
N ALA A 118 -2.95 -9.05 5.69
CA ALA A 118 -3.80 -8.36 4.73
C ALA A 118 -5.18 -9.02 4.59
N ASP A 119 -5.24 -10.34 4.43
CA ASP A 119 -6.51 -11.08 4.34
C ASP A 119 -7.38 -10.89 5.59
N LEU A 120 -6.77 -10.91 6.78
CA LEU A 120 -7.45 -10.60 8.03
C LEU A 120 -8.02 -9.18 8.05
N ALA A 121 -7.23 -8.18 7.65
CA ALA A 121 -7.67 -6.79 7.60
C ALA A 121 -8.86 -6.61 6.64
N MET A 122 -8.81 -7.25 5.47
CA MET A 122 -9.86 -7.19 4.45
C MET A 122 -11.15 -7.88 4.92
N LYS A 123 -11.04 -9.02 5.60
CA LYS A 123 -12.18 -9.70 6.23
C LYS A 123 -12.81 -8.83 7.32
N ALA A 124 -12.00 -8.23 8.19
CA ALA A 124 -12.49 -7.33 9.24
C ALA A 124 -13.24 -6.12 8.65
N MET A 125 -12.73 -5.53 7.56
CA MET A 125 -13.43 -4.46 6.84
C MET A 125 -14.75 -4.94 6.23
N GLY A 126 -14.75 -6.11 5.58
CA GLY A 126 -15.96 -6.70 5.00
C GLY A 126 -17.02 -7.02 6.06
N GLU A 127 -16.60 -7.52 7.22
CA GLU A 127 -17.47 -7.80 8.36
C GLU A 127 -18.00 -6.52 9.02
N ALA A 128 -17.19 -5.47 9.14
CA ALA A 128 -17.65 -4.16 9.63
C ALA A 128 -18.72 -3.55 8.71
N VAL A 129 -18.54 -3.63 7.39
CA VAL A 129 -19.56 -3.22 6.42
C VAL A 129 -20.83 -4.06 6.59
N LYS A 130 -20.72 -5.39 6.69
CA LYS A 130 -21.86 -6.27 6.93
C LYS A 130 -22.56 -5.98 8.27
N GLY A 131 -21.83 -5.66 9.33
CA GLY A 131 -22.37 -5.33 10.64
C GLY A 131 -23.28 -4.10 10.62
N VAL A 132 -22.90 -3.07 9.84
CA VAL A 132 -23.71 -1.85 9.65
C VAL A 132 -25.04 -2.14 8.93
N PHE A 133 -25.05 -3.09 7.98
CA PHE A 133 -26.24 -3.37 7.16
C PHE A 133 -27.11 -4.53 7.69
N ASN A 134 -26.52 -5.56 8.27
CA ASN A 134 -27.19 -6.82 8.61
C ASN A 134 -27.31 -7.06 10.12
N GLY A 135 -26.79 -6.15 10.97
CA GLY A 135 -26.89 -6.28 12.42
C GLY A 135 -26.11 -7.47 13.00
N ALA A 136 -25.04 -7.88 12.33
CA ALA A 136 -24.14 -8.91 12.86
C ALA A 136 -23.61 -8.49 14.24
N SER A 137 -23.53 -9.44 15.18
CA SER A 137 -23.04 -9.13 16.52
C SER A 137 -21.53 -8.82 16.47
N GLU A 138 -21.13 -7.76 17.17
CA GLU A 138 -19.72 -7.36 17.28
C GLU A 138 -18.86 -8.48 17.88
N ASP A 139 -19.45 -9.31 18.76
CA ASP A 139 -18.79 -10.43 19.42
C ASP A 139 -18.44 -11.57 18.46
N ASP A 140 -19.25 -11.85 17.45
CA ASP A 140 -18.95 -12.89 16.45
C ASP A 140 -17.80 -12.48 15.53
N ILE A 141 -17.83 -11.23 15.07
CA ILE A 141 -16.78 -10.60 14.25
C ILE A 141 -15.45 -10.61 15.02
N LYS A 142 -15.49 -10.14 16.27
CA LYS A 142 -14.31 -10.11 17.14
C LYS A 142 -13.71 -11.50 17.34
N ARG A 143 -14.52 -12.52 17.62
CA ARG A 143 -14.03 -13.90 17.79
C ARG A 143 -13.39 -14.45 16.52
N ALA A 144 -13.98 -14.18 15.35
CA ALA A 144 -13.43 -14.62 14.07
C ALA A 144 -12.08 -13.95 13.77
N VAL A 145 -11.99 -12.64 14.01
CA VAL A 145 -10.77 -11.85 13.84
C VAL A 145 -9.68 -12.29 14.83
N GLU A 146 -10.01 -12.49 16.11
CA GLU A 146 -9.06 -12.96 17.13
C GLU A 146 -8.51 -14.35 16.81
N ALA A 147 -9.35 -15.28 16.34
CA ALA A 147 -8.92 -16.62 15.97
C ALA A 147 -7.93 -16.59 14.78
N GLN A 148 -8.21 -15.78 13.77
CA GLN A 148 -7.31 -15.61 12.62
C GLN A 148 -6.02 -14.88 13.03
N ALA A 149 -6.10 -13.84 13.84
CA ALA A 149 -4.94 -13.14 14.38
C ALA A 149 -4.01 -14.08 15.16
N SER A 150 -4.57 -14.97 16.00
CA SER A 150 -3.79 -15.97 16.73
C SER A 150 -3.04 -16.93 15.80
N GLY A 151 -3.62 -17.29 14.65
CA GLY A 151 -2.95 -18.08 13.62
C GLY A 151 -1.74 -17.35 13.03
N ILE A 152 -1.89 -16.06 12.72
CA ILE A 152 -0.81 -15.23 12.19
C ILE A 152 0.30 -15.04 13.22
N GLU A 153 -0.04 -14.85 14.50
CA GLU A 153 0.92 -14.80 15.60
C GLU A 153 1.72 -16.11 15.73
N GLN A 154 1.09 -17.26 15.50
CA GLN A 154 1.79 -18.55 15.49
C GLN A 154 2.77 -18.66 14.31
N GLU A 155 2.38 -18.22 13.12
CA GLU A 155 3.29 -18.18 11.96
C GLU A 155 4.44 -17.19 12.16
N ALA A 156 4.19 -16.05 12.80
CA ALA A 156 5.24 -15.10 13.18
C ALA A 156 6.23 -15.70 14.20
N ARG A 157 5.77 -16.51 15.16
CA ARG A 157 6.68 -17.25 16.06
C ARG A 157 7.55 -18.25 15.30
N LYS A 158 7.00 -18.96 14.32
CA LYS A 158 7.78 -19.86 13.45
C LYS A 158 8.82 -19.12 12.61
N LEU A 159 8.62 -17.83 12.34
CA LEU A 159 9.64 -16.98 11.73
C LEU A 159 10.80 -16.73 12.69
N CYS A 160 10.51 -16.41 13.96
CA CYS A 160 11.54 -16.27 15.00
C CYS A 160 12.35 -17.57 15.17
N ASP A 161 11.70 -18.74 15.10
CA ASP A 161 12.38 -20.06 15.18
C ASP A 161 13.42 -20.28 14.05
N ARG A 162 13.37 -19.51 12.95
CA ARG A 162 14.34 -19.59 11.84
C ARG A 162 15.58 -18.72 12.06
N LEU A 163 15.47 -17.69 12.90
CA LEU A 163 16.54 -16.72 13.14
C LEU A 163 17.84 -17.34 13.69
N PRO A 164 17.82 -18.37 14.57
CA PRO A 164 19.05 -19.03 15.02
C PRO A 164 19.88 -19.66 13.89
N ALA A 165 19.21 -20.22 12.87
CA ALA A 165 19.90 -20.80 11.71
C ALA A 165 20.54 -19.71 10.83
N LEU A 166 19.83 -18.58 10.64
CA LEU A 166 20.37 -17.41 9.94
C LEU A 166 21.61 -16.87 10.66
N LEU A 167 21.53 -16.68 11.98
CA LEU A 167 22.65 -16.19 12.79
C LEU A 167 23.85 -17.13 12.71
N SER A 168 23.63 -18.45 12.79
CA SER A 168 24.70 -19.43 12.64
C SER A 168 25.38 -19.36 11.27
N ALA A 169 24.59 -19.21 10.20
CA ALA A 169 25.12 -19.05 8.85
C ALA A 169 25.91 -17.74 8.71
N GLN A 170 25.40 -16.64 9.28
CA GLN A 170 26.07 -15.35 9.29
C GLN A 170 27.43 -15.42 9.99
N GLN A 171 27.49 -16.02 11.19
CA GLN A 171 28.72 -16.15 11.98
C GLN A 171 29.78 -17.01 11.27
N LYS A 172 29.37 -18.12 10.67
CA LYS A 172 30.28 -18.98 9.87
C LYS A 172 30.83 -18.21 8.67
N LEU A 173 29.98 -17.48 7.96
CA LEU A 173 30.38 -16.68 6.81
C LEU A 173 31.32 -15.53 7.23
N ALA A 174 31.00 -14.80 8.30
CA ALA A 174 31.82 -13.70 8.82
C ALA A 174 33.19 -14.18 9.32
N ALA A 175 33.29 -15.42 9.82
CA ALA A 175 34.56 -16.03 10.20
C ALA A 175 35.41 -16.45 8.98
N ALA A 176 34.78 -16.89 7.90
CA ALA A 176 35.45 -17.39 6.71
C ALA A 176 35.76 -16.30 5.66
N LEU A 177 35.03 -15.19 5.66
CA LEU A 177 35.12 -14.12 4.67
C LEU A 177 35.18 -12.75 5.36
N PRO A 178 36.37 -12.19 5.60
CA PRO A 178 36.55 -10.92 6.30
C PRO A 178 35.78 -9.75 5.67
N GLU A 179 35.68 -9.72 4.34
CA GLU A 179 34.97 -8.71 3.55
C GLU A 179 33.46 -8.68 3.86
N PHE A 180 32.88 -9.78 4.36
CA PHE A 180 31.48 -9.87 4.74
C PHE A 180 31.20 -9.32 6.15
N ARG A 181 32.22 -9.17 7.01
CA ARG A 181 32.04 -8.77 8.43
C ARG A 181 31.22 -7.50 8.65
N PRO A 182 31.35 -6.42 7.84
CA PRO A 182 30.55 -5.22 8.03
C PRO A 182 29.03 -5.46 7.87
N TYR A 183 28.64 -6.52 7.17
CA TYR A 183 27.24 -6.88 6.90
C TYR A 183 26.72 -7.98 7.83
N ALA A 184 27.54 -8.43 8.77
CA ALA A 184 27.18 -9.40 9.79
C ALA A 184 26.63 -8.69 11.04
N SER A 185 25.52 -7.97 10.88
CA SER A 185 24.92 -7.14 11.94
C SER A 185 24.02 -7.90 12.90
N MET A 186 23.72 -9.19 12.63
CA MET A 186 22.69 -9.89 13.38
C MET A 186 23.23 -10.39 14.72
N GLU A 187 22.50 -10.15 15.80
CA GLU A 187 22.89 -10.51 17.16
C GLU A 187 21.89 -11.46 17.82
N GLN A 188 22.34 -12.16 18.88
CA GLN A 188 21.48 -13.07 19.65
C GLN A 188 20.30 -12.33 20.32
N SER A 189 20.51 -11.07 20.70
CA SER A 189 19.47 -10.19 21.25
C SER A 189 18.28 -10.03 20.31
N GLU A 190 18.48 -9.98 19.00
CA GLU A 190 17.39 -9.85 18.02
C GLU A 190 16.53 -11.11 17.95
N ILE A 191 17.12 -12.28 18.18
CA ILE A 191 16.39 -13.55 18.30
C ILE A 191 15.53 -13.52 19.58
N ASP A 192 16.15 -13.12 20.68
CA ASP A 192 15.49 -13.08 21.99
C ASP A 192 14.34 -12.06 21.97
N ASP A 193 14.55 -10.89 21.37
CA ASP A 193 13.54 -9.84 21.19
C ASP A 193 12.40 -10.29 20.26
N CYS A 194 12.71 -11.04 19.19
CA CYS A 194 11.69 -11.61 18.32
C CYS A 194 10.72 -12.52 19.09
N HIS A 195 11.24 -13.35 19.99
CA HIS A 195 10.43 -14.27 20.80
C HIS A 195 9.67 -13.58 21.95
N ASN A 196 10.30 -12.60 22.60
CA ASN A 196 9.77 -12.00 23.83
C ASN A 196 8.83 -10.83 23.57
N ASN A 197 9.09 -10.03 22.52
CA ASN A 197 8.30 -8.85 22.19
C ASN A 197 7.43 -9.07 20.95
N GLY A 198 7.72 -10.05 20.08
CA GLY A 198 6.88 -10.38 18.92
C GLY A 198 6.73 -9.25 17.89
N PHE A 199 6.48 -9.62 16.63
CA PHE A 199 6.15 -8.67 15.55
C PHE A 199 4.90 -7.81 15.80
N PHE A 200 4.12 -8.10 16.85
CA PHE A 200 2.81 -7.49 17.14
C PHE A 200 2.79 -6.57 18.37
N ASP A 201 3.92 -6.36 19.05
CA ASP A 201 4.05 -5.32 20.10
C ASP A 201 4.76 -4.05 19.60
N ALA A 202 4.57 -3.71 18.33
CA ALA A 202 4.52 -2.31 17.93
C ALA A 202 3.24 -1.67 18.54
N ASP A 203 3.32 -1.38 19.83
CA ASP A 203 2.54 -0.34 20.49
C ASP A 203 1.02 -0.60 20.71
N ARG A 204 0.66 -1.75 21.31
CA ARG A 204 -0.72 -1.96 21.81
C ARG A 204 -1.09 -1.03 22.98
N GLY A 205 -0.12 -0.30 23.56
CA GLY A 205 -0.30 0.57 24.73
C GLY A 205 -0.72 2.00 24.35
N GLN A 206 0.01 2.65 23.46
CA GLN A 206 -0.24 4.03 23.03
C GLN A 206 -1.39 4.07 22.02
N THR A 207 -1.48 3.07 21.13
CA THR A 207 -2.58 2.96 20.16
C THR A 207 -3.93 2.76 20.84
N ARG A 208 -4.01 2.15 22.03
CA ARG A 208 -5.30 1.91 22.73
C ARG A 208 -5.85 3.16 23.43
N SER A 209 -5.00 4.03 23.98
CA SER A 209 -5.43 5.31 24.55
C SER A 209 -5.80 6.28 23.44
N GLU A 210 -4.99 6.37 22.39
CA GLU A 210 -5.26 7.18 21.21
C GLU A 210 -6.49 6.69 20.45
N ALA A 211 -6.65 5.38 20.21
CA ALA A 211 -7.86 4.84 19.59
C ALA A 211 -9.10 4.98 20.50
N ARG A 212 -9.01 4.86 21.83
CA ARG A 212 -10.15 5.12 22.73
C ARG A 212 -10.57 6.58 22.74
N ASP A 213 -9.62 7.50 22.73
CA ASP A 213 -9.92 8.93 22.74
C ASP A 213 -10.36 9.43 21.37
N GLN A 214 -9.82 8.84 20.30
CA GLN A 214 -10.27 9.05 18.93
C GLN A 214 -11.66 8.45 18.70
N MET A 215 -11.98 7.28 19.29
CA MET A 215 -13.32 6.68 19.23
C MET A 215 -14.35 7.48 20.05
N ARG A 216 -13.99 7.99 21.23
CA ARG A 216 -14.85 8.90 22.02
C ARG A 216 -15.15 10.22 21.29
N ASN A 217 -14.21 10.73 20.50
CA ASN A 217 -14.44 11.90 19.64
C ASN A 217 -15.21 11.54 18.36
N ALA A 218 -15.00 10.36 17.77
CA ALA A 218 -15.72 9.90 16.58
C ALA A 218 -17.23 9.70 16.84
N THR A 219 -17.60 9.20 18.03
CA THR A 219 -19.01 9.09 18.46
C THR A 219 -19.69 10.46 18.59
N ARG A 220 -18.92 11.55 18.79
CA ARG A 220 -19.43 12.92 18.94
C ARG A 220 -19.55 13.70 17.64
N THR A 221 -18.88 13.32 16.54
CA THR A 221 -18.79 14.22 15.37
C THR A 221 -18.99 13.57 13.99
N GLY A 222 -19.12 12.25 13.82
CA GLY A 222 -19.49 11.78 12.48
C GLY A 222 -19.32 10.30 12.20
N ILE A 223 -20.43 9.59 12.22
CA ILE A 223 -20.58 8.21 11.71
C ILE A 223 -20.29 8.12 10.18
N ARG A 224 -20.04 9.24 9.48
CA ARG A 224 -19.81 9.26 8.03
C ARG A 224 -18.35 9.48 7.58
N ASP A 225 -17.46 10.01 8.43
CA ASP A 225 -16.06 10.31 8.05
C ASP A 225 -15.02 9.38 8.72
N GLY A 226 -15.40 8.63 9.76
CA GLY A 226 -14.47 7.83 10.58
C GLY A 226 -13.89 6.58 9.92
N ILE A 227 -14.51 6.05 8.86
CA ILE A 227 -14.00 4.88 8.13
C ILE A 227 -12.81 5.26 7.22
N ARG A 228 -12.79 6.52 6.75
CA ARG A 228 -11.86 7.01 5.70
C ARG A 228 -10.42 7.23 6.22
N GLY A 229 -10.24 7.62 7.48
CA GLY A 229 -8.92 7.90 8.09
C GLY A 229 -8.18 6.70 8.68
N SER A 230 -8.85 5.55 8.86
CA SER A 230 -8.25 4.33 9.43
C SER A 230 -7.44 3.56 8.39
N ILE A 231 -7.95 3.53 7.15
CA ILE A 231 -7.35 2.81 6.02
C ILE A 231 -6.10 3.55 5.52
N GLN A 232 -6.13 4.88 5.48
CA GLN A 232 -4.97 5.71 5.10
C GLN A 232 -3.75 5.53 6.02
N ARG A 233 -3.97 5.35 7.33
CA ARG A 233 -2.89 5.19 8.31
C ARG A 233 -2.25 3.79 8.26
N VAL A 234 -3.04 2.74 7.98
CA VAL A 234 -2.53 1.39 7.76
C VAL A 234 -1.79 1.28 6.42
N ALA A 235 -2.26 1.96 5.37
CA ALA A 235 -1.59 1.99 4.06
C ALA A 235 -0.27 2.78 4.08
N GLN A 236 -0.21 3.91 4.78
CA GLN A 236 1.03 4.68 4.98
C GLN A 236 2.08 3.92 5.80
N ALA A 237 1.66 3.15 6.80
CA ALA A 237 2.57 2.35 7.63
C ALA A 237 3.16 1.15 6.88
N ALA A 238 2.56 0.72 5.76
CA ALA A 238 2.97 -0.47 5.02
C ALA A 238 3.63 -0.18 3.65
N GLY A 239 3.74 1.08 3.22
CA GLY A 239 4.33 1.43 1.92
C GLY A 239 3.58 0.89 0.71
N ILE A 240 2.29 0.54 0.88
CA ILE A 240 1.43 -0.02 -0.16
C ILE A 240 0.65 1.14 -0.80
N ALA A 241 0.55 1.16 -2.14
CA ALA A 241 -0.35 2.06 -2.85
C ALA A 241 -1.76 1.98 -2.24
N SER A 242 -2.28 3.10 -1.75
CA SER A 242 -3.59 3.11 -1.10
C SER A 242 -4.68 3.12 -2.19
N ALA A 243 -5.26 1.95 -2.43
CA ALA A 243 -6.50 1.82 -3.17
C ALA A 243 -7.67 2.01 -2.19
N GLY A 244 -8.42 3.09 -2.35
CA GLY A 244 -9.56 3.43 -1.51
C GLY A 244 -10.73 3.91 -2.34
N THR A 245 -11.95 3.61 -1.90
CA THR A 245 -13.15 4.22 -2.47
C THR A 245 -13.38 5.56 -1.79
N GLY A 246 -13.27 6.66 -2.52
CA GLY A 246 -13.34 7.99 -1.93
C GLY A 246 -13.50 9.10 -2.96
N ASP A 247 -14.19 10.15 -2.57
CA ASP A 247 -14.41 11.39 -3.31
C ASP A 247 -13.47 12.51 -2.81
N THR A 248 -12.54 12.22 -1.91
CA THR A 248 -11.57 13.18 -1.40
C THR A 248 -10.23 12.53 -1.08
N VAL A 249 -9.13 13.15 -1.53
CA VAL A 249 -7.74 12.74 -1.25
C VAL A 249 -6.94 13.96 -0.79
N GLU A 250 -6.08 13.82 0.21
CA GLU A 250 -5.22 14.92 0.69
C GLU A 250 -3.74 14.57 0.52
N ILE A 251 -2.98 15.42 -0.17
CA ILE A 251 -1.57 15.19 -0.51
C ILE A 251 -0.80 16.49 -0.32
N ASN A 252 0.29 16.47 0.46
CA ASN A 252 1.13 17.65 0.72
C ASN A 252 0.32 18.89 1.17
N GLY A 253 -0.74 18.68 1.97
CA GLY A 253 -1.64 19.73 2.45
C GLY A 253 -2.61 20.30 1.39
N VAL A 254 -2.73 19.66 0.24
CA VAL A 254 -3.71 20.01 -0.81
C VAL A 254 -4.84 18.99 -0.80
N ARG A 255 -6.09 19.47 -0.78
CA ARG A 255 -7.29 18.64 -0.83
C ARG A 255 -7.80 18.48 -2.27
N PHE A 256 -7.94 17.25 -2.73
CA PHE A 256 -8.51 16.90 -4.03
C PHE A 256 -9.92 16.37 -3.83
N LEU A 257 -10.93 17.03 -4.40
CA LEU A 257 -12.29 16.52 -4.48
C LEU A 257 -12.45 15.77 -5.80
N LEU A 258 -12.62 14.45 -5.72
CA LEU A 258 -12.63 13.54 -6.85
C LEU A 258 -14.06 13.09 -7.18
N PRO A 259 -14.36 12.81 -8.45
CA PRO A 259 -15.61 12.16 -8.80
C PRO A 259 -15.70 10.78 -8.12
N PRO A 260 -16.93 10.28 -7.88
CA PRO A 260 -17.11 8.99 -7.23
C PRO A 260 -16.47 7.87 -8.05
N GLY A 261 -15.69 7.01 -7.40
CA GLY A 261 -15.00 5.90 -8.04
C GLY A 261 -13.95 5.25 -7.13
N GLY A 262 -13.36 4.17 -7.60
CA GLY A 262 -12.16 3.61 -6.98
C GLY A 262 -11.00 4.56 -7.22
N VAL A 263 -10.26 4.92 -6.18
CA VAL A 263 -9.11 5.83 -6.26
C VAL A 263 -7.85 5.06 -5.87
N SER A 264 -6.84 5.12 -6.73
CA SER A 264 -5.49 4.63 -6.46
C SER A 264 -4.54 5.81 -6.33
N THR A 265 -3.62 5.73 -5.37
CA THR A 265 -2.57 6.73 -5.17
C THR A 265 -1.21 6.08 -5.12
N GLU A 266 -0.25 6.64 -5.85
CA GLU A 266 1.12 6.17 -5.93
C GLU A 266 2.06 7.36 -5.75
N ALA A 267 3.09 7.23 -4.91
CA ALA A 267 4.11 8.25 -4.72
C ALA A 267 5.50 7.61 -4.84
N ALA A 268 6.28 8.04 -5.83
CA ALA A 268 7.64 7.54 -6.07
C ALA A 268 8.49 8.63 -6.74
N ASN A 269 9.76 8.76 -6.34
CA ASN A 269 10.74 9.66 -6.96
C ASN A 269 10.25 11.12 -7.11
N GLY A 270 9.58 11.67 -6.09
CA GLY A 270 9.04 13.04 -6.12
C GLY A 270 7.80 13.24 -7.00
N VAL A 271 7.27 12.16 -7.58
CA VAL A 271 6.04 12.16 -8.36
C VAL A 271 4.91 11.55 -7.56
N THR A 272 3.77 12.24 -7.48
CA THR A 272 2.54 11.68 -6.93
C THR A 272 1.51 11.51 -8.04
N ARG A 273 0.92 10.31 -8.16
CA ARG A 273 -0.17 10.02 -9.10
C ARG A 273 -1.43 9.66 -8.34
N ILE A 274 -2.56 10.15 -8.83
CA ILE A 274 -3.90 9.75 -8.42
C ILE A 274 -4.61 9.23 -9.67
N GLU A 275 -5.13 8.02 -9.60
CA GLU A 275 -5.95 7.43 -10.66
C GLU A 275 -7.33 7.13 -10.12
N VAL A 276 -8.36 7.58 -10.80
CA VAL A 276 -9.75 7.27 -10.47
C VAL A 276 -10.29 6.29 -11.52
N SER A 277 -11.11 5.33 -11.11
CA SER A 277 -11.66 4.26 -11.95
C SER A 277 -12.45 4.76 -13.16
N ASN A 278 -12.88 6.03 -13.16
CA ASN A 278 -13.53 6.66 -14.31
C ASN A 278 -12.52 7.19 -15.37
N GLY A 279 -11.23 6.91 -15.21
CA GLY A 279 -10.16 7.31 -16.12
C GLY A 279 -9.52 8.67 -15.81
N LEU A 280 -9.95 9.37 -14.75
CA LEU A 280 -9.31 10.61 -14.31
C LEU A 280 -7.91 10.30 -13.77
N ARG A 281 -6.90 10.97 -14.33
CA ARG A 281 -5.51 10.87 -13.88
C ARG A 281 -5.01 12.23 -13.42
N VAL A 282 -4.53 12.29 -12.18
CA VAL A 282 -3.87 13.47 -11.61
C VAL A 282 -2.41 13.12 -11.36
N LYS A 283 -1.49 14.03 -11.73
CA LYS A 283 -0.07 13.89 -11.45
C LYS A 283 0.47 15.19 -10.86
N LEU A 284 1.20 15.08 -9.76
CA LEU A 284 2.00 16.15 -9.17
C LEU A 284 3.47 15.82 -9.34
N VAL A 285 4.24 16.75 -9.89
CA VAL A 285 5.70 16.63 -10.05
C VAL A 285 6.29 18.02 -9.86
N ASP A 286 7.22 18.17 -8.92
CA ASP A 286 7.91 19.44 -8.63
C ASP A 286 6.95 20.63 -8.41
N GLY A 287 5.79 20.37 -7.78
CA GLY A 287 4.75 21.37 -7.54
C GLY A 287 3.88 21.71 -8.76
N GLU A 288 4.11 21.07 -9.91
CA GLU A 288 3.26 21.22 -11.10
C GLU A 288 2.07 20.25 -11.06
N LEU A 289 0.86 20.77 -11.30
CA LEU A 289 -0.38 20.00 -11.36
C LEU A 289 -0.68 19.59 -12.81
N TRP A 290 -0.86 18.29 -13.02
CA TRP A 290 -1.26 17.72 -14.30
C TRP A 290 -2.55 16.93 -14.14
N ILE A 291 -3.55 17.20 -14.97
CA ILE A 291 -4.83 16.48 -14.99
C ILE A 291 -5.08 15.99 -16.41
N ASN A 292 -5.23 14.66 -16.57
CA ASN A 292 -5.39 13.98 -17.86
C ASN A 292 -4.31 14.40 -18.89
N GLY A 293 -3.07 14.62 -18.43
CA GLY A 293 -1.94 15.00 -19.27
C GLY A 293 -1.88 16.49 -19.66
N LYS A 294 -2.81 17.32 -19.17
CA LYS A 294 -2.78 18.77 -19.34
C LYS A 294 -2.27 19.45 -18.07
N ARG A 295 -1.46 20.50 -18.23
CA ARG A 295 -0.90 21.28 -17.12
C ARG A 295 -1.92 22.29 -16.61
N TYR A 296 -2.02 22.45 -15.29
CA TYR A 296 -2.89 23.42 -14.63
C TYR A 296 -2.10 24.24 -13.60
N PRO A 297 -2.61 25.43 -13.22
CA PRO A 297 -2.09 26.17 -12.08
C PRO A 297 -2.08 25.31 -10.81
N ALA A 298 -0.97 25.34 -10.08
CA ALA A 298 -0.88 24.66 -8.80
C ALA A 298 -1.69 25.42 -7.72
N PRO A 299 -2.35 24.69 -6.81
CA PRO A 299 -3.03 25.31 -5.67
C PRO A 299 -2.02 25.91 -4.68
N LYS A 300 -2.50 26.83 -3.84
CA LYS A 300 -1.70 27.30 -2.70
C LYS A 300 -1.54 26.18 -1.68
N ALA A 301 -0.54 26.28 -0.81
CA ALA A 301 -0.43 25.38 0.35
C ALA A 301 -1.70 25.48 1.21
N GLY A 302 -2.33 24.35 1.51
CA GLY A 302 -3.66 24.32 2.16
C GLY A 302 -4.85 24.44 1.20
N GLY A 303 -4.60 24.51 -0.11
CA GLY A 303 -5.61 24.75 -1.14
C GLY A 303 -6.44 23.52 -1.52
N GLU A 304 -7.47 23.75 -2.32
CA GLU A 304 -8.42 22.73 -2.76
C GLU A 304 -8.48 22.64 -4.29
N ILE A 305 -8.54 21.42 -4.82
CA ILE A 305 -8.76 21.14 -6.25
C ILE A 305 -10.05 20.34 -6.39
N ASP A 306 -11.06 20.90 -7.06
CA ASP A 306 -12.34 20.21 -7.31
C ASP A 306 -12.41 19.69 -8.74
N LEU A 307 -12.46 18.36 -8.85
CA LEU A 307 -12.51 17.56 -10.08
C LEU A 307 -13.81 16.74 -10.18
N ARG A 308 -14.78 16.95 -9.27
CA ARG A 308 -16.03 16.17 -9.24
C ARG A 308 -16.89 16.39 -10.48
N THR A 309 -16.74 17.55 -11.12
CA THR A 309 -17.46 17.89 -12.34
C THR A 309 -16.62 17.49 -13.55
N PRO A 310 -17.13 16.61 -14.44
CA PRO A 310 -16.43 16.25 -15.67
C PRO A 310 -16.00 17.49 -16.46
N ASP A 311 -14.79 17.44 -17.01
CA ASP A 311 -14.19 18.49 -17.85
C ASP A 311 -14.04 19.88 -17.19
N THR A 312 -14.28 19.98 -15.89
CA THR A 312 -14.14 21.22 -15.12
C THR A 312 -13.07 21.02 -14.05
N VAL A 313 -12.05 21.86 -14.07
CA VAL A 313 -11.04 21.93 -13.01
C VAL A 313 -11.26 23.20 -12.24
N LYS A 314 -11.50 23.10 -10.92
CA LYS A 314 -11.47 24.26 -10.04
C LYS A 314 -10.26 24.18 -9.12
N VAL A 315 -9.53 25.27 -9.01
CA VAL A 315 -8.43 25.44 -8.05
C VAL A 315 -8.83 26.57 -7.12
N ASP A 316 -8.87 26.28 -5.82
CA ASP A 316 -9.31 27.18 -4.76
C ASP A 316 -10.70 27.82 -5.04
N GLY A 317 -11.61 27.01 -5.58
CA GLY A 317 -12.98 27.41 -5.93
C GLY A 317 -13.13 28.15 -7.27
N VAL A 318 -12.04 28.45 -7.97
CA VAL A 318 -12.05 29.16 -9.26
C VAL A 318 -11.88 28.17 -10.41
N VAL A 319 -12.76 28.24 -11.42
CA VAL A 319 -12.62 27.44 -12.65
C VAL A 319 -11.38 27.91 -13.41
N VAL A 320 -10.46 26.98 -13.66
CA VAL A 320 -9.21 27.24 -14.37
C VAL A 320 -9.14 26.44 -15.66
N SER A 321 -8.42 26.97 -16.64
CA SER A 321 -8.12 26.27 -17.89
C SER A 321 -6.68 25.73 -17.86
N ALA A 322 -6.42 24.73 -18.69
CA ALA A 322 -5.07 24.23 -18.86
C ALA A 322 -4.15 25.32 -19.44
N THR A 323 -2.89 25.32 -19.00
CA THR A 323 -1.82 26.21 -19.48
C THR A 323 -1.10 25.61 -20.68
#